data_AF-A0A9D5M326-F1
#
_entry.id   AF-A0A9D5M326-F1
#
_cell.length_a   1.000
_cell.length_b   1.000
_cell.length_c   1.000
_cell.angle_alpha   90.00
_cell.angle_beta   90.00
_cell.angle_gamma   90.00
#
_symmetry.space_group_name_H-M   'P 1'
#
loop_
_entity.id
_entity.type
_entity.pdbx_description
1 polymer ?
#
loop_
_entity_poly.entity_id
_entity_poly.type
_entity_poly.pdbx_seq_one_letter_code
_entity_poly.pdbx_strand_id
1 'polypeptide(L)'
;MSKKENCKTKNGACKTSIGGQAVLEGVMMRGKSGIATAVRDSDGIIRLEADRLKPQSEVKKIAKWPVIRGMVNFFSSMVTGVKILMRSAEVYGEDETATEPSKFEKWLAKTFKVDIMSVVITLGVVLGLAFSIGLFFVIPHFLGRLFSTYVTDKLIWVNLFEGLVRILIFVGYVLLTSLMKDIKRTYMYHGAEHKTITAYEKGLELTVENVRTCRRVHDRCGTTFMFFVMFVSILVFSVFGAIFPMLTNGFLKLLSKLALLPLVAGLSYELLKLLAKTDSPLVYPLKVPGLLIQRITTSEPDDQMIEVAITAFNKVLKMDADENEPCCKFVVPEKVNEYTEKLKNTFKEGGIDDGADAEWLICEVTGLKRSDLSGEKFVTAKQIDKIEELAKQRLKGRPLWYVLGSANFYGYDLKVDERALIPRPETEELVEIALKTVNENSTVLDLCTGSGAIALVIKAKTGATVTASDISSEALSLASENFKKYDLDVNIVESDMFENIEGKFNLIISNPPYIKIEDIPTLQTEVKDYEPALALLGGEDGLDFYRIIASRAKDFLEVGGTLLLEVGIDQAESVKTLLGVDYRTEIIKDLSGIERIVKAELI
;
A
#
# COMPACT_ATOMS: atom_id res chain seq x y z
N MET A 1 18.06 19.48 17.13
CA MET A 1 18.70 20.75 16.72
C MET A 1 19.57 20.48 15.50
N SER A 2 19.15 20.91 14.31
CA SER A 2 19.75 20.50 13.04
C SER A 2 21.04 21.27 12.75
N LYS A 3 22.10 20.56 12.34
CA LYS A 3 23.26 21.17 11.70
C LYS A 3 22.84 21.59 10.29
N LYS A 4 22.47 22.86 10.13
CA LYS A 4 22.40 23.53 8.83
C LYS A 4 23.76 23.41 8.15
N GLU A 5 23.89 22.58 7.13
CA GLU A 5 25.02 22.69 6.21
C GLU A 5 24.98 24.05 5.53
N ASN A 6 26.00 24.87 5.81
CA ASN A 6 26.19 26.20 5.28
C ASN A 6 26.36 26.17 3.76
N CYS A 7 25.28 26.40 3.02
CA CYS A 7 25.33 26.73 1.59
C CYS A 7 25.28 28.26 1.43
N LYS A 8 26.39 28.96 1.73
CA LYS A 8 26.53 30.40 1.45
C LYS A 8 27.24 30.60 0.12
N THR A 9 26.48 30.79 -0.96
CA THR A 9 27.00 31.46 -2.17
C THR A 9 26.60 32.93 -2.13
N LYS A 10 27.39 33.81 -2.76
CA LYS A 10 27.26 35.29 -2.71
C LYS A 10 25.88 35.86 -3.14
N ASN A 11 24.98 35.04 -3.69
CA ASN A 11 23.63 35.41 -4.12
C ASN A 11 22.50 34.57 -3.48
N GLY A 12 22.76 33.78 -2.44
CA GLY A 12 21.72 33.02 -1.72
C GLY A 12 21.14 31.80 -2.45
N ALA A 13 21.63 31.45 -3.65
CA ALA A 13 21.17 30.27 -4.40
C ALA A 13 22.00 29.03 -4.06
N CYS A 14 21.38 27.99 -3.51
CA CYS A 14 22.03 26.70 -3.27
C CYS A 14 21.81 25.77 -4.47
N LYS A 15 22.78 25.70 -5.38
CA LYS A 15 22.69 24.79 -6.54
C LYS A 15 22.72 23.34 -6.04
N THR A 16 21.62 22.62 -6.23
CA THR A 16 21.49 21.22 -5.83
C THR A 16 22.07 20.28 -6.88
N SER A 17 22.64 19.15 -6.45
CA SER A 17 23.02 18.04 -7.34
C SER A 17 21.84 17.11 -7.64
N ILE A 18 20.69 17.31 -7.00
CA ILE A 18 19.48 16.53 -7.24
C ILE A 18 18.96 16.87 -8.64
N GLY A 19 18.68 15.82 -9.42
CA GLY A 19 17.94 15.90 -10.67
C GLY A 19 16.81 14.88 -10.67
N GLY A 20 15.88 14.99 -11.60
CA GLY A 20 14.78 14.05 -11.68
C GLY A 20 14.48 13.56 -13.10
N GLN A 21 13.40 12.78 -13.17
CA GLN A 21 12.79 12.32 -14.39
C GLN A 21 11.29 12.15 -14.12
N ALA A 22 10.45 12.72 -14.99
CA ALA A 22 9.02 12.40 -15.00
C ALA A 22 8.78 10.95 -15.44
N VAL A 23 7.84 10.29 -14.77
CA VAL A 23 7.37 8.94 -15.06
C VAL A 23 5.85 8.91 -15.13
N LEU A 24 5.24 7.74 -15.35
CA LEU A 24 3.78 7.63 -15.41
C LEU A 24 3.21 7.97 -14.04
N GLU A 25 2.31 8.96 -14.00
CA GLU A 25 1.72 9.49 -12.76
C GLU A 25 2.71 9.86 -11.65
N GLY A 26 3.95 10.22 -12.00
CA GLY A 26 4.97 10.35 -10.99
C GLY A 26 6.23 11.10 -11.38
N VAL A 27 7.09 11.25 -10.37
CA VAL A 27 8.43 11.83 -10.53
C VAL A 27 9.43 10.99 -9.76
N MET A 28 10.53 10.64 -10.44
CA MET A 28 11.73 10.18 -9.78
C MET A 28 12.69 11.33 -9.54
N MET A 29 13.26 11.37 -8.34
CA MET A 29 14.34 12.25 -7.94
C MET A 29 15.57 11.41 -7.60
N ARG A 30 16.74 11.89 -8.00
CA ARG A 30 18.04 11.25 -7.77
C ARG A 30 19.00 12.24 -7.12
N GLY A 31 19.45 11.91 -5.91
CA GLY A 31 20.43 12.68 -5.14
C GLY A 31 21.84 12.09 -5.23
N LYS A 32 22.63 12.35 -4.20
CA LYS A 32 24.01 11.86 -4.08
C LYS A 32 24.05 10.41 -3.60
N SER A 33 23.25 10.08 -2.58
CA SER A 33 23.24 8.78 -1.90
C SER A 33 21.98 7.96 -2.19
N GLY A 34 20.90 8.60 -2.63
CA GLY A 34 19.60 7.96 -2.81
C GLY A 34 18.90 8.30 -4.12
N ILE A 35 17.96 7.43 -4.48
CA ILE A 35 16.96 7.66 -5.53
C ILE A 35 15.57 7.39 -4.92
N ALA A 36 14.61 8.26 -5.21
CA ALA A 36 13.23 8.07 -4.77
C ALA A 36 12.26 8.36 -5.91
N THR A 37 11.26 7.53 -6.06
CA THR A 37 10.18 7.67 -7.04
C THR A 37 8.88 7.77 -6.30
N ALA A 38 8.14 8.86 -6.51
CA ALA A 38 6.78 9.02 -6.01
C ALA A 38 5.82 8.93 -7.19
N VAL A 39 4.75 8.16 -7.04
CA VAL A 39 3.71 7.92 -8.04
C VAL A 39 2.36 8.06 -7.36
N ARG A 40 1.40 8.70 -8.00
CA ARG A 40 0.01 8.73 -7.52
C ARG A 40 -0.74 7.54 -8.11
N ASP A 41 -1.28 6.68 -7.26
CA ASP A 41 -2.08 5.53 -7.67
C ASP A 41 -3.51 5.94 -8.09
N SER A 42 -4.30 4.96 -8.56
CA SER A 42 -5.70 5.13 -8.96
C SER A 42 -6.62 5.60 -7.82
N ASP A 43 -6.29 5.25 -6.58
CA ASP A 43 -6.96 5.71 -5.35
C ASP A 43 -6.57 7.15 -4.96
N GLY A 44 -5.62 7.77 -5.65
CA GLY A 44 -5.12 9.10 -5.39
C GLY A 44 -4.07 9.18 -4.27
N ILE A 45 -3.60 8.05 -3.76
CA ILE A 45 -2.57 7.94 -2.71
C ILE A 45 -1.17 8.03 -3.36
N ILE A 46 -0.26 8.76 -2.72
CA ILE A 46 1.13 8.84 -3.18
C ILE A 46 1.90 7.62 -2.69
N ARG A 47 2.25 6.73 -3.61
CA ARG A 47 3.13 5.59 -3.37
C ARG A 47 4.58 6.00 -3.55
N LEU A 48 5.45 5.55 -2.67
CA LEU A 48 6.86 5.93 -2.64
C LEU A 48 7.77 4.70 -2.67
N GLU A 49 8.70 4.68 -3.62
CA GLU A 49 9.79 3.72 -3.67
C GLU A 49 11.11 4.46 -3.55
N ALA A 50 11.99 4.01 -2.66
CA ALA A 50 13.27 4.64 -2.41
C ALA A 50 14.37 3.60 -2.20
N ASP A 51 15.48 3.78 -2.92
CA ASP A 51 16.65 2.89 -2.90
C ASP A 51 17.95 3.68 -2.74
N ARG A 52 18.97 3.04 -2.18
CA ARG A 52 20.33 3.61 -2.07
C ARG A 52 21.10 3.44 -3.37
N LEU A 53 21.83 4.48 -3.74
CA LEU A 53 22.76 4.45 -4.87
C LEU A 53 24.09 3.83 -4.45
N LYS A 54 24.72 3.10 -5.38
CA LYS A 54 26.07 2.58 -5.16
C LYS A 54 27.08 3.74 -5.05
N PRO A 55 28.06 3.67 -4.12
CA PRO A 55 29.08 4.70 -3.97
C PRO A 55 29.88 4.95 -5.25
N GLN A 56 30.17 6.22 -5.56
CA GLN A 56 30.96 6.60 -6.75
C GLN A 56 32.43 6.10 -6.70
N SER A 57 32.90 5.65 -5.54
CA SER A 57 34.21 5.01 -5.32
C SER A 57 34.32 3.65 -6.01
N GLU A 58 33.22 2.93 -6.22
CA GLU A 58 33.19 1.61 -6.87
C GLU A 58 33.22 1.68 -8.41
N VAL A 59 33.11 2.89 -8.98
CA VAL A 59 33.14 3.10 -10.44
C VAL A 59 34.58 2.99 -10.96
N LYS A 60 34.82 2.03 -11.88
CA LYS A 60 36.12 1.78 -12.52
C LYS A 60 36.77 3.08 -13.03
N LYS A 61 38.09 3.23 -12.86
CA LYS A 61 38.84 4.45 -13.24
C LYS A 61 38.65 4.88 -14.70
N ILE A 62 38.53 3.92 -15.63
CA ILE A 62 38.30 4.16 -17.06
C ILE A 62 36.96 4.85 -17.32
N ALA A 63 35.92 4.54 -16.55
CA ALA A 63 34.61 5.17 -16.69
C ALA A 63 34.58 6.64 -16.21
N LYS A 64 35.70 7.17 -15.70
CA LYS A 64 35.84 8.58 -15.29
C LYS A 64 36.43 9.46 -16.39
N TRP A 65 36.99 8.88 -17.46
CA TRP A 65 37.55 9.63 -18.60
C TRP A 65 36.47 10.43 -19.32
N PRO A 66 36.75 11.67 -19.79
CA PRO A 66 35.82 12.44 -20.60
C PRO A 66 35.30 11.63 -21.79
N VAL A 67 34.08 11.90 -22.25
CA VAL A 67 33.34 11.13 -23.28
C VAL A 67 32.92 9.74 -22.82
N ILE A 68 33.84 8.88 -22.34
CA ILE A 68 33.52 7.54 -21.81
C ILE A 68 32.58 7.67 -20.61
N ARG A 69 32.86 8.61 -19.72
CA ARG A 69 31.99 8.97 -18.59
C ARG A 69 30.59 9.39 -19.05
N GLY A 70 30.51 10.24 -20.07
CA GLY A 70 29.23 10.68 -20.62
C GLY A 70 28.44 9.53 -21.22
N MET A 71 29.11 8.65 -21.96
CA MET A 71 28.53 7.42 -22.51
C MET A 71 27.98 6.51 -21.40
N VAL A 72 28.80 6.19 -20.39
CA VAL A 72 28.38 5.31 -19.27
C VAL A 72 27.22 5.91 -18.49
N ASN A 73 27.28 7.20 -18.17
CA ASN A 73 26.20 7.88 -17.44
C ASN A 73 24.90 7.92 -18.25
N PHE A 74 24.99 8.16 -19.57
CA PHE A 74 23.84 8.15 -20.45
C PHE A 74 23.17 6.78 -20.46
N PHE A 75 23.90 5.71 -20.77
CA PHE A 75 23.33 4.35 -20.79
C PHE A 75 22.78 3.92 -19.43
N SER A 76 23.51 4.21 -18.34
CA SER A 76 23.02 3.90 -16.99
C SER A 76 21.73 4.66 -16.67
N SER A 77 21.66 5.96 -17.00
CA SER A 77 20.44 6.75 -16.77
C SER A 77 19.26 6.26 -17.60
N MET A 78 19.50 5.79 -18.83
CA MET A 78 18.46 5.22 -19.69
C MET A 78 17.92 3.90 -19.13
N VAL A 79 18.81 2.98 -18.71
CA VAL A 79 18.39 1.70 -18.10
C VAL A 79 17.62 1.94 -16.81
N THR A 80 18.12 2.82 -15.94
CA THR A 80 17.42 3.23 -14.71
C THR A 80 16.07 3.87 -15.03
N GLY A 81 16.02 4.80 -16.00
CA GLY A 81 14.80 5.49 -16.41
C GLY A 81 13.72 4.54 -16.94
N VAL A 82 14.09 3.55 -17.76
CA VAL A 82 13.14 2.52 -18.24
C VAL A 82 12.67 1.65 -17.09
N LYS A 83 13.56 1.22 -16.19
CA LYS A 83 13.18 0.42 -15.01
C LYS A 83 12.16 1.15 -14.14
N ILE A 84 12.39 2.43 -13.87
CA ILE A 84 11.48 3.23 -13.04
C ILE A 84 10.15 3.48 -13.77
N LEU A 85 10.18 3.73 -15.08
CA LEU A 85 8.96 3.85 -15.88
C LEU A 85 8.08 2.60 -15.74
N MET A 86 8.68 1.41 -15.85
CA MET A 86 7.96 0.15 -15.65
C MET A 86 7.43 0.01 -14.22
N ARG A 87 8.24 0.34 -13.21
CA ARG A 87 7.78 0.34 -11.80
C ARG A 87 6.62 1.33 -11.56
N SER A 88 6.64 2.50 -12.19
CA SER A 88 5.51 3.45 -12.10
C SER A 88 4.26 2.93 -12.79
N ALA A 89 4.41 2.15 -13.87
CA ALA A 89 3.30 1.51 -14.55
C ALA A 89 2.64 0.41 -13.69
N GLU A 90 3.40 -0.28 -12.84
CA GLU A 90 2.84 -1.28 -11.90
C GLU A 90 1.98 -0.66 -10.78
N VAL A 91 2.23 0.61 -10.46
CA VAL A 91 1.44 1.37 -9.45
C VAL A 91 0.24 2.07 -10.09
N TYR A 92 0.44 2.64 -11.27
CA TYR A 92 -0.61 3.32 -12.02
C TYR A 92 -1.56 2.34 -12.73
N GLY A 93 -1.02 1.19 -13.15
CA GLY A 93 -1.69 0.21 -13.98
C GLY A 93 -3.04 -0.14 -13.37
N GLU A 94 -4.09 0.28 -14.06
CA GLU A 94 -5.49 0.07 -13.68
C GLU A 94 -5.66 -1.38 -13.20
N ASP A 95 -6.44 -1.55 -12.14
CA ASP A 95 -6.89 -2.83 -11.56
C ASP A 95 -7.52 -3.79 -12.62
N GLU A 96 -7.64 -3.35 -13.87
CA GLU A 96 -8.08 -4.11 -15.05
C GLU A 96 -6.98 -4.93 -15.73
N THR A 97 -5.68 -4.81 -15.40
CA THR A 97 -4.66 -5.73 -15.97
C THR A 97 -4.78 -7.18 -15.46
N ALA A 98 -5.71 -7.43 -14.53
CA ALA A 98 -6.25 -8.74 -14.23
C ALA A 98 -7.41 -9.16 -15.16
N THR A 99 -7.58 -8.58 -16.35
CA THR A 99 -8.40 -9.22 -17.39
C THR A 99 -7.78 -10.57 -17.73
N GLU A 100 -8.58 -11.63 -17.60
CA GLU A 100 -8.19 -12.97 -18.03
C GLU A 100 -7.53 -12.93 -19.42
N PRO A 101 -6.39 -13.60 -19.62
CA PRO A 101 -5.71 -13.60 -20.90
C PRO A 101 -6.67 -14.06 -22.00
N SER A 102 -6.69 -13.36 -23.14
CA SER A 102 -7.58 -13.67 -24.25
C SER A 102 -7.37 -15.11 -24.74
N LYS A 103 -8.36 -15.71 -25.43
CA LYS A 103 -8.23 -17.09 -25.96
C LYS A 103 -6.98 -17.30 -26.83
N PHE A 104 -6.51 -16.23 -27.49
CA PHE A 104 -5.29 -16.22 -28.29
C PHE A 104 -4.03 -16.21 -27.42
N GLU A 105 -4.05 -15.44 -26.33
CA GLU A 105 -2.98 -15.39 -25.33
C GLU A 105 -2.83 -16.75 -24.62
N LYS A 106 -3.94 -17.35 -24.16
CA LYS A 106 -3.94 -18.71 -23.58
C LYS A 106 -3.35 -19.76 -24.55
N TRP A 107 -3.57 -19.63 -25.85
CA TRP A 107 -2.98 -20.51 -26.88
C TRP A 107 -1.47 -20.26 -27.09
N LEU A 108 -1.03 -19.00 -27.08
CA LEU A 108 0.38 -18.61 -27.22
C LEU A 108 1.23 -19.10 -26.03
N ALA A 109 0.79 -18.87 -24.80
CA ALA A 109 1.49 -19.36 -23.60
C ALA A 109 1.65 -20.89 -23.62
N LYS A 110 0.59 -21.61 -24.03
CA LYS A 110 0.60 -23.08 -24.11
C LYS A 110 1.53 -23.61 -25.21
N THR A 111 1.66 -22.91 -26.33
CA THR A 111 2.46 -23.34 -27.49
C THR A 111 3.94 -23.03 -27.33
N PHE A 112 4.28 -21.87 -26.77
CA PHE A 112 5.66 -21.39 -26.70
C PHE A 112 6.31 -21.53 -25.31
N LYS A 113 5.56 -21.78 -24.24
CA LYS A 113 6.07 -21.80 -22.84
C LYS A 113 6.89 -20.54 -22.48
N VAL A 114 6.60 -19.40 -23.13
CA VAL A 114 7.21 -18.10 -22.83
C VAL A 114 6.10 -17.20 -22.27
N ASP A 115 6.46 -16.37 -21.30
CA ASP A 115 5.60 -15.30 -20.80
C ASP A 115 5.18 -14.37 -21.96
N ILE A 116 3.86 -14.27 -22.17
CA ILE A 116 3.27 -13.53 -23.29
C ILE A 116 3.63 -12.04 -23.19
N MET A 117 3.66 -11.50 -21.97
CA MET A 117 4.01 -10.11 -21.72
C MET A 117 5.43 -9.83 -22.18
N SER A 118 6.37 -10.72 -21.88
CA SER A 118 7.74 -10.64 -22.37
C SER A 118 7.84 -10.63 -23.90
N VAL A 119 7.01 -11.41 -24.60
CA VAL A 119 6.97 -11.42 -26.08
C VAL A 119 6.42 -10.11 -26.64
N VAL A 120 5.31 -9.62 -26.08
CA VAL A 120 4.68 -8.35 -26.49
C VAL A 120 5.64 -7.18 -26.27
N ILE A 121 6.28 -7.11 -25.11
CA ILE A 121 7.30 -6.09 -24.79
C ILE A 121 8.46 -6.18 -25.79
N THR A 122 8.97 -7.38 -26.04
CA THR A 122 10.10 -7.58 -26.97
C THR A 122 9.74 -7.10 -28.39
N LEU A 123 8.56 -7.49 -28.89
CA LEU A 123 8.06 -7.05 -30.20
C LEU A 123 7.91 -5.52 -30.24
N GLY A 124 7.32 -4.93 -29.20
CA GLY A 124 7.16 -3.48 -29.07
C GLY A 124 8.49 -2.73 -29.10
N VAL A 125 9.51 -3.23 -28.39
CA VAL A 125 10.87 -2.66 -28.40
C VAL A 125 11.50 -2.76 -29.79
N VAL A 126 11.38 -3.90 -30.46
CA VAL A 126 11.93 -4.10 -31.82
C VAL A 126 11.26 -3.16 -32.83
N LEU A 127 9.92 -3.06 -32.79
CA LEU A 127 9.16 -2.15 -33.66
C LEU A 127 9.50 -0.69 -33.38
N GLY A 128 9.60 -0.30 -32.10
CA GLY A 128 9.99 1.04 -31.69
C GLY A 128 11.39 1.42 -32.16
N LEU A 129 12.35 0.49 -32.05
CA LEU A 129 13.71 0.69 -32.55
C LEU A 129 13.76 0.82 -34.07
N ALA A 130 13.07 -0.07 -34.78
CA ALA A 130 12.98 -0.03 -36.25
C ALA A 130 12.33 1.28 -36.72
N PHE A 131 11.24 1.71 -36.08
CA PHE A 131 10.58 2.99 -36.34
C PHE A 131 11.51 4.18 -36.10
N SER A 132 12.24 4.19 -34.98
CA SER A 132 13.21 5.24 -34.65
C SER A 132 14.36 5.33 -35.68
N ILE A 133 14.92 4.18 -36.09
CA ILE A 133 15.95 4.13 -37.14
C ILE A 133 15.38 4.66 -38.47
N GLY A 134 14.17 4.23 -38.84
CA GLY A 134 13.47 4.72 -40.02
C GLY A 134 13.31 6.25 -40.00
N LEU A 135 12.76 6.78 -38.91
CA LEU A 135 12.39 8.18 -38.77
C LEU A 135 13.60 9.11 -38.68
N PHE A 136 14.63 8.77 -37.89
CA PHE A 136 15.74 9.68 -37.57
C PHE A 136 17.01 9.46 -38.40
N PHE A 137 17.13 8.32 -39.09
CA PHE A 137 18.31 8.01 -39.90
C PHE A 137 17.95 7.79 -41.37
N VAL A 138 16.99 6.90 -41.67
CA VAL A 138 16.66 6.53 -43.05
C VAL A 138 16.00 7.68 -43.80
N ILE A 139 14.95 8.30 -43.24
CA ILE A 139 14.23 9.41 -43.90
C ILE A 139 15.16 10.61 -44.17
N PRO A 140 15.92 11.15 -43.18
CA PRO A 140 16.84 12.25 -43.46
C PRO A 140 17.87 11.91 -44.54
N HIS A 141 18.41 10.69 -44.52
CA HIS A 141 19.39 10.26 -45.52
C HIS A 141 18.80 10.16 -46.92
N PHE A 142 17.59 9.61 -47.04
CA PHE A 142 16.87 9.55 -48.31
C PHE A 142 16.59 10.94 -48.88
N LEU A 143 16.09 11.87 -48.04
CA LEU A 143 15.84 13.26 -48.45
C LEU A 143 17.13 14.00 -48.79
N GLY A 144 18.22 13.75 -48.08
CA GLY A 144 19.55 14.27 -48.40
C GLY A 144 20.05 13.81 -49.78
N ARG A 145 19.80 12.54 -50.14
CA ARG A 145 20.14 12.00 -51.47
C ARG A 145 19.33 12.71 -52.57
N LEU A 146 18.04 12.97 -52.37
CA LEU A 146 17.25 13.74 -53.33
C LEU A 146 17.80 15.17 -53.49
N PHE A 147 18.11 15.83 -52.37
CA PHE A 147 18.71 17.18 -52.37
C PHE A 147 20.07 17.24 -53.07
N SER A 148 20.88 16.19 -52.96
CA SER A 148 22.20 16.11 -53.62
C SER A 148 22.16 16.18 -55.16
N THR A 149 20.98 15.97 -55.76
CA THR A 149 20.75 16.09 -57.21
C THR A 149 20.72 17.55 -57.68
N TYR A 150 20.48 18.50 -56.76
CA TYR A 150 20.25 19.92 -57.08
C TYR A 150 21.40 20.86 -56.67
N VAL A 151 22.46 20.37 -56.01
CA VAL A 151 23.54 21.21 -55.45
C VAL A 151 24.93 20.76 -55.92
N THR A 152 25.77 21.71 -56.34
CA THR A 152 27.09 21.50 -56.94
C THR A 152 28.18 21.10 -55.92
N ASP A 153 28.15 21.65 -54.71
CA ASP A 153 29.06 21.31 -53.60
C ASP A 153 28.47 20.17 -52.74
N LYS A 154 28.68 18.93 -53.20
CA LYS A 154 27.84 17.77 -52.87
C LYS A 154 27.85 17.30 -51.42
N LEU A 155 28.90 17.54 -50.63
CA LEU A 155 29.05 16.79 -49.36
C LEU A 155 28.61 17.57 -48.12
N ILE A 156 29.07 18.82 -47.95
CA ILE A 156 28.81 19.62 -46.75
C ILE A 156 27.34 20.05 -46.70
N TRP A 157 26.82 20.59 -47.82
CA TRP A 157 25.43 21.05 -47.90
C TRP A 157 24.41 19.92 -47.71
N VAL A 158 24.72 18.73 -48.23
CA VAL A 158 23.86 17.54 -48.03
C VAL A 158 23.87 17.11 -46.56
N ASN A 159 25.03 17.08 -45.89
CA ASN A 159 25.11 16.72 -44.48
C ASN A 159 24.40 17.76 -43.57
N LEU A 160 24.52 19.06 -43.88
CA LEU A 160 23.78 20.12 -43.18
C LEU A 160 22.27 19.99 -43.39
N PHE A 161 21.83 19.71 -44.62
CA PHE A 161 20.41 19.49 -44.93
C PHE A 161 19.85 18.24 -44.23
N GLU A 162 20.57 17.10 -44.25
CA GLU A 162 20.20 15.90 -43.48
C GLU A 162 20.03 16.25 -41.98
N GLY A 163 20.91 17.10 -41.45
CA GLY A 163 20.83 17.61 -40.08
C GLY A 163 19.59 18.46 -39.80
N LEU A 164 19.27 19.40 -40.70
CA LEU A 164 18.08 20.26 -40.60
C LEU A 164 16.79 19.43 -40.66
N VAL A 165 16.69 18.51 -41.63
CA VAL A 165 15.55 17.58 -41.75
C VAL A 165 15.37 16.78 -40.46
N ARG A 166 16.46 16.28 -39.87
CA ARG A 166 16.40 15.56 -38.59
C ARG A 166 15.84 16.43 -37.46
N ILE A 167 16.26 17.70 -37.35
CA ILE A 167 15.72 18.66 -36.37
C ILE A 167 14.21 18.87 -36.59
N LEU A 168 13.78 19.08 -37.82
CA LEU A 168 12.36 19.26 -38.15
C LEU A 168 11.53 18.03 -37.79
N ILE A 169 12.01 16.83 -38.13
CA ILE A 169 11.36 15.56 -37.79
C ILE A 169 11.25 15.40 -36.27
N PHE A 170 12.32 15.70 -35.53
CA PHE A 170 12.31 15.61 -34.07
C PHE A 170 11.29 16.57 -33.43
N VAL A 171 11.31 17.84 -33.82
CA VAL A 171 10.38 18.84 -33.30
C VAL A 171 8.94 18.47 -33.66
N GLY A 172 8.69 18.04 -34.92
CA GLY A 172 7.39 17.56 -35.35
C GLY A 172 6.91 16.34 -34.55
N TYR A 173 7.79 15.36 -34.32
CA TYR A 173 7.49 14.17 -33.51
C TYR A 173 7.12 14.52 -32.06
N VAL A 174 7.89 15.40 -31.41
CA VAL A 174 7.61 15.86 -30.04
C VAL A 174 6.27 16.62 -29.99
N LEU A 175 6.00 17.48 -30.98
CA LEU A 175 4.72 18.19 -31.05
C LEU A 175 3.53 17.24 -31.24
N LEU A 176 3.64 16.26 -32.13
CA LEU A 176 2.58 15.27 -32.37
C LEU A 176 2.32 14.40 -31.14
N THR A 177 3.38 13.90 -30.49
CA THR A 177 3.23 13.06 -29.29
C THR A 177 2.72 13.86 -28.09
N SER A 178 3.02 15.17 -28.01
CA SER A 178 2.48 16.05 -26.95
C SER A 178 0.95 16.19 -26.97
N LEU A 179 0.29 15.81 -28.08
CA LEU A 179 -1.18 15.80 -28.19
C LEU A 179 -1.81 14.59 -27.50
N MET A 180 -1.03 13.55 -27.19
CA MET A 180 -1.51 12.37 -26.47
C MET A 180 -1.70 12.70 -24.99
N LYS A 181 -2.82 12.26 -24.38
CA LYS A 181 -3.17 12.59 -22.99
C LYS A 181 -2.07 12.18 -22.00
N ASP A 182 -1.57 10.96 -22.12
CA ASP A 182 -0.58 10.41 -21.18
C ASP A 182 0.78 11.11 -21.27
N ILE A 183 1.18 11.49 -22.49
CA ILE A 183 2.40 12.27 -22.73
C ILE A 183 2.25 13.69 -22.17
N LYS A 184 1.09 14.33 -22.38
CA LYS A 184 0.80 15.63 -21.80
C LYS A 184 0.85 15.60 -20.27
N ARG A 185 0.29 14.57 -19.64
CA ARG A 185 0.36 14.35 -18.18
C ARG A 185 1.80 14.15 -17.73
N THR A 186 2.58 13.33 -18.42
CA THR A 186 4.02 13.16 -18.15
C THR A 186 4.78 14.49 -18.25
N TYR A 187 4.45 15.35 -19.23
CA TYR A 187 5.05 16.70 -19.34
C TYR A 187 4.62 17.64 -18.21
N MET A 188 3.44 17.45 -17.61
CA MET A 188 3.03 18.19 -16.41
C MET A 188 3.87 17.75 -15.19
N TYR A 189 4.05 16.45 -14.96
CA TYR A 189 4.96 15.94 -13.92
C TYR A 189 6.41 16.41 -14.11
N HIS A 190 6.86 16.51 -15.37
CA HIS A 190 8.17 17.10 -15.69
C HIS A 190 8.23 18.59 -15.34
N GLY A 191 7.14 19.33 -15.53
CA GLY A 191 6.99 20.69 -15.04
C GLY A 191 7.07 20.77 -13.51
N ALA A 192 6.41 19.86 -12.79
CA ALA A 192 6.44 19.77 -11.33
C ALA A 192 7.87 19.48 -10.81
N GLU A 193 8.60 18.57 -11.46
CA GLU A 193 10.01 18.29 -11.17
C GLU A 193 10.86 19.57 -11.25
N HIS A 194 10.83 20.26 -12.38
CA HIS A 194 11.61 21.48 -12.60
C HIS A 194 11.27 22.59 -11.61
N LYS A 195 9.97 22.79 -11.33
CA LYS A 195 9.52 23.80 -10.38
C LYS A 195 10.00 23.47 -8.97
N THR A 196 9.95 22.21 -8.56
CA THR A 196 10.39 21.76 -7.22
C THR A 196 11.89 21.99 -7.03
N ILE A 197 12.70 21.58 -8.01
CA ILE A 197 14.16 21.83 -7.99
C ILE A 197 14.43 23.34 -7.93
N THR A 198 13.75 24.14 -8.76
CA THR A 198 13.92 25.59 -8.80
C THR A 198 13.54 26.27 -7.47
N ALA A 199 12.46 25.82 -6.83
CA ALA A 199 12.04 26.34 -5.53
C ALA A 199 13.12 26.09 -4.46
N TYR A 200 13.66 24.87 -4.42
CA TYR A 200 14.76 24.53 -3.53
C TYR A 200 16.02 25.38 -3.79
N GLU A 201 16.42 25.55 -5.06
CA GLU A 201 17.60 26.33 -5.41
C GLU A 201 17.49 27.81 -5.03
N LYS A 202 16.27 28.36 -5.03
CA LYS A 202 15.96 29.71 -4.55
C LYS A 202 15.91 29.83 -3.03
N GLY A 203 16.03 28.72 -2.30
CA GLY A 203 15.88 28.68 -0.85
C GLY A 203 14.44 28.88 -0.36
N LEU A 204 13.45 28.63 -1.20
CA LEU A 204 12.04 28.64 -0.80
C LEU A 204 11.71 27.34 -0.06
N GLU A 205 10.77 27.43 0.88
CA GLU A 205 10.21 26.23 1.51
C GLU A 205 9.42 25.42 0.47
N LEU A 206 9.59 24.10 0.49
CA LEU A 206 8.97 23.19 -0.49
C LEU A 206 7.50 22.92 -0.17
N THR A 207 6.68 23.96 -0.34
CA THR A 207 5.22 23.89 -0.31
C THR A 207 4.66 24.01 -1.73
N VAL A 208 3.41 23.58 -1.92
CA VAL A 208 2.74 23.64 -3.23
C VAL A 208 2.68 25.08 -3.76
N GLU A 209 2.37 26.04 -2.89
CA GLU A 209 2.23 27.46 -3.24
C GLU A 209 3.56 28.04 -3.76
N ASN A 210 4.65 27.78 -3.04
CA ASN A 210 5.98 28.28 -3.43
C ASN A 210 6.47 27.63 -4.73
N VAL A 211 6.29 26.32 -4.86
CA VAL A 211 6.68 25.58 -6.07
C VAL A 211 5.88 26.04 -7.28
N ARG A 212 4.57 26.31 -7.12
CA ARG A 212 3.69 26.79 -8.22
C ARG A 212 4.22 28.05 -8.91
N THR A 213 4.82 28.98 -8.16
CA THR A 213 5.38 30.24 -8.69
C THR A 213 6.69 30.09 -9.46
N CYS A 214 7.33 28.91 -9.40
CA CYS A 214 8.62 28.67 -10.03
C CYS A 214 8.50 28.39 -11.53
N ARG A 215 9.63 28.48 -12.24
CA ARG A 215 9.68 28.28 -13.69
C ARG A 215 9.70 26.78 -14.00
N ARG A 216 9.01 26.39 -15.07
CA ARG A 216 9.03 25.04 -15.64
C ARG A 216 10.23 24.75 -16.56
N VAL A 217 11.18 25.69 -16.68
CA VAL A 217 12.36 25.57 -17.52
C VAL A 217 13.60 25.60 -16.62
N HIS A 218 14.52 24.67 -16.85
CA HIS A 218 15.69 24.46 -16.00
C HIS A 218 16.93 24.07 -16.80
N ASP A 219 18.10 24.53 -16.38
CA ASP A 219 19.36 24.36 -17.14
C ASP A 219 19.88 22.92 -17.18
N ARG A 220 19.35 22.04 -16.32
CA ARG A 220 19.80 20.64 -16.17
C ARG A 220 18.66 19.67 -16.49
N CYS A 221 18.28 19.60 -17.77
CA CYS A 221 17.20 18.74 -18.25
C CYS A 221 17.66 17.82 -19.38
N GLY A 222 17.15 16.57 -19.39
CA GLY A 222 17.42 15.57 -20.43
C GLY A 222 16.92 15.97 -21.83
N THR A 223 15.96 16.88 -21.95
CA THR A 223 15.46 17.34 -23.26
C THR A 223 16.43 18.29 -23.95
N THR A 224 17.14 19.11 -23.17
CA THR A 224 18.29 19.90 -23.66
C THR A 224 19.45 18.98 -24.05
N PHE A 225 19.64 17.86 -23.34
CA PHE A 225 20.59 16.83 -23.76
C PHE A 225 20.22 16.23 -25.12
N MET A 226 18.95 15.88 -25.37
CA MET A 226 18.51 15.36 -26.68
C MET A 226 18.82 16.35 -27.82
N PHE A 227 18.60 17.64 -27.61
CA PHE A 227 19.00 18.67 -28.58
C PHE A 227 20.51 18.68 -28.85
N PHE A 228 21.33 18.60 -27.79
CA PHE A 228 22.79 18.55 -27.97
C PHE A 228 23.24 17.27 -28.68
N VAL A 229 22.61 16.13 -28.42
CA VAL A 229 22.85 14.89 -29.18
C VAL A 229 22.61 15.13 -30.66
N MET A 230 21.52 15.79 -31.02
CA MET A 230 21.23 16.12 -32.42
C MET A 230 22.26 17.08 -33.01
N PHE A 231 22.57 18.18 -32.32
CA PHE A 231 23.53 19.17 -32.79
C PHE A 231 24.95 18.58 -32.96
N VAL A 232 25.46 17.88 -31.94
CA VAL A 232 26.76 17.21 -31.96
C VAL A 232 26.76 16.11 -33.02
N SER A 233 25.65 15.39 -33.24
CA SER A 233 25.57 14.40 -34.32
C SER A 233 25.80 15.01 -35.70
N ILE A 234 25.29 16.22 -35.97
CA ILE A 234 25.49 16.91 -37.25
C ILE A 234 26.97 17.23 -37.43
N LEU A 235 27.63 17.76 -36.38
CA LEU A 235 29.06 18.08 -36.43
C LEU A 235 29.92 16.83 -36.61
N VAL A 236 29.70 15.79 -35.80
CA VAL A 236 30.47 14.54 -35.84
C VAL A 236 30.28 13.85 -37.19
N PHE A 237 29.06 13.75 -37.71
CA PHE A 237 28.81 13.12 -39.00
C PHE A 237 29.32 13.95 -40.18
N SER A 238 29.28 15.28 -40.09
CA SER A 238 29.85 16.16 -41.11
C SER A 238 31.37 16.01 -41.21
N VAL A 239 32.06 16.04 -40.07
CA VAL A 239 33.52 15.84 -39.99
C VAL A 239 33.90 14.42 -40.42
N PHE A 240 33.19 13.40 -39.94
CA PHE A 240 33.44 12.01 -40.33
C PHE A 240 33.25 11.80 -41.84
N GLY A 241 32.20 12.38 -42.43
CA GLY A 241 31.97 12.32 -43.87
C GLY A 241 33.08 13.01 -44.67
N ALA A 242 33.64 14.11 -44.16
CA ALA A 242 34.76 14.81 -44.79
C ALA A 242 36.08 14.02 -44.71
N ILE A 243 36.34 13.33 -43.59
CA ILE A 243 37.57 12.54 -43.38
C ILE A 243 37.52 11.21 -44.14
N PHE A 244 36.35 10.59 -44.27
CA PHE A 244 36.17 9.29 -44.91
C PHE A 244 35.30 9.38 -46.19
N PRO A 245 35.74 10.11 -47.23
CA PRO A 245 34.97 10.28 -48.47
C PRO A 245 34.81 8.97 -49.27
N MET A 246 35.61 7.94 -48.97
CA MET A 246 35.59 6.62 -49.60
C MET A 246 34.33 5.80 -49.25
N LEU A 247 33.59 6.17 -48.19
CA LEU A 247 32.36 5.50 -47.77
C LEU A 247 31.16 5.95 -48.64
N THR A 248 31.14 5.51 -49.90
CA THR A 248 30.08 5.85 -50.87
C THR A 248 28.85 4.95 -50.77
N ASN A 249 28.97 3.76 -50.17
CA ASN A 249 27.85 2.85 -49.96
C ASN A 249 26.92 3.37 -48.84
N GLY A 250 25.67 3.67 -49.18
CA GLY A 250 24.67 4.18 -48.25
C GLY A 250 24.43 3.30 -47.02
N PHE A 251 24.55 1.97 -47.16
CA PHE A 251 24.43 1.04 -46.03
C PHE A 251 25.60 1.14 -45.06
N LEU A 252 26.84 1.22 -45.56
CA LEU A 252 28.03 1.42 -44.72
C LEU A 252 28.03 2.83 -44.09
N LYS A 253 27.49 3.83 -44.78
CA LYS A 253 27.28 5.17 -44.23
C LYS A 253 26.24 5.17 -43.09
N LEU A 254 25.20 4.35 -43.18
CA LEU A 254 24.23 4.15 -42.10
C LEU A 254 24.87 3.43 -40.90
N LEU A 255 25.58 2.31 -41.15
CA LEU A 255 26.21 1.53 -40.09
C LEU A 255 27.28 2.32 -39.32
N SER A 256 28.08 3.12 -40.02
CA SER A 256 29.06 4.02 -39.39
C SER A 256 28.39 5.10 -38.54
N LYS A 257 27.27 5.69 -38.97
CA LYS A 257 26.49 6.62 -38.14
C LYS A 257 25.98 5.97 -36.86
N LEU A 258 25.50 4.72 -36.93
CA LEU A 258 25.07 3.95 -35.76
C LEU A 258 26.24 3.66 -34.81
N ALA A 259 27.39 3.26 -35.35
CA ALA A 259 28.60 2.98 -34.57
C ALA A 259 29.15 4.23 -33.84
N LEU A 260 28.91 5.42 -34.38
CA LEU A 260 29.34 6.70 -33.78
C LEU A 260 28.38 7.24 -32.71
N LEU A 261 27.20 6.64 -32.50
CA LEU A 261 26.23 7.10 -31.49
C LEU A 261 26.79 7.18 -30.07
N PRO A 262 27.59 6.21 -29.58
CA PRO A 262 28.18 6.30 -28.25
C PRO A 262 29.13 7.50 -28.10
N LEU A 263 29.90 7.82 -29.16
CA LEU A 263 30.77 9.00 -29.19
C LEU A 263 29.95 10.29 -29.16
N VAL A 264 28.89 10.38 -29.99
CA VAL A 264 27.97 11.52 -30.00
C VAL A 264 27.34 11.73 -28.62
N ALA A 265 26.83 10.68 -27.99
CA ALA A 265 26.23 10.75 -26.66
C ALA A 265 27.24 11.23 -25.61
N GLY A 266 28.46 10.68 -25.63
CA GLY A 266 29.54 11.07 -24.72
C GLY A 266 29.95 12.54 -24.86
N LEU A 267 30.14 13.03 -26.10
CA LEU A 267 30.45 14.43 -26.39
C LEU A 267 29.31 15.37 -25.98
N SER A 268 28.06 14.98 -26.26
CA SER A 268 26.87 15.76 -25.91
C SER A 268 26.69 15.90 -24.41
N TYR A 269 27.03 14.87 -23.64
CA TYR A 269 26.94 14.90 -22.19
C TYR A 269 27.97 15.85 -21.59
N GLU A 270 29.21 15.82 -22.08
CA GLU A 270 30.26 16.73 -21.63
C GLU A 270 29.94 18.19 -22.02
N LEU A 271 29.37 18.41 -23.21
CA LEU A 271 28.86 19.72 -23.63
C LEU A 271 27.74 20.21 -22.70
N LEU A 272 26.73 19.38 -22.42
CA LEU A 272 25.67 19.73 -21.46
C LEU A 272 26.24 20.11 -20.10
N LYS A 273 27.16 19.30 -19.57
CA LYS A 273 27.78 19.53 -18.26
C LYS A 273 28.61 20.81 -18.22
N LEU A 274 29.28 21.16 -19.31
CA LEU A 274 30.04 22.41 -19.44
C LEU A 274 29.10 23.63 -19.45
N LEU A 275 28.04 23.57 -20.26
CA LEU A 275 27.07 24.65 -20.41
C LEU A 275 26.26 24.85 -19.12
N ALA A 276 25.87 23.77 -18.43
CA ALA A 276 25.13 23.83 -17.17
C ALA A 276 25.92 24.48 -16.01
N LYS A 277 27.26 24.51 -16.08
CA LYS A 277 28.10 25.15 -15.07
C LYS A 277 28.31 26.65 -15.29
N THR A 278 27.98 27.16 -16.47
CA THR A 278 28.37 28.50 -16.91
C THR A 278 27.14 29.35 -17.17
N ASP A 279 27.03 30.47 -16.46
CA ASP A 279 25.91 31.42 -16.58
C ASP A 279 26.33 32.70 -17.36
N SER A 280 27.38 32.61 -18.18
CA SER A 280 27.90 33.74 -18.96
C SER A 280 26.96 34.12 -20.12
N PRO A 281 26.72 35.42 -20.38
CA PRO A 281 25.95 35.89 -21.53
C PRO A 281 26.43 35.37 -22.89
N LEU A 282 27.73 35.07 -23.01
CA LEU A 282 28.33 34.50 -24.23
C LEU A 282 27.85 33.07 -24.51
N VAL A 283 27.54 32.31 -23.45
CA VAL A 283 27.16 30.89 -23.51
C VAL A 283 25.64 30.73 -23.63
N TYR A 284 24.88 31.74 -23.20
CA TYR A 284 23.42 31.71 -23.19
C TYR A 284 22.76 31.39 -24.54
N PRO A 285 23.20 31.97 -25.70
CA PRO A 285 22.62 31.62 -27.01
C PRO A 285 22.70 30.13 -27.35
N LEU A 286 23.73 29.41 -26.87
CA LEU A 286 23.87 27.97 -27.08
C LEU A 286 22.87 27.15 -26.25
N LYS A 287 22.36 27.70 -25.14
CA LYS A 287 21.33 27.05 -24.31
C LYS A 287 19.91 27.27 -24.87
N VAL A 288 19.66 28.41 -25.52
CA VAL A 288 18.31 28.84 -25.94
C VAL A 288 17.52 27.77 -26.70
N PRO A 289 18.07 27.07 -27.73
CA PRO A 289 17.30 26.06 -28.45
C PRO A 289 16.81 24.90 -27.56
N GLY A 290 17.65 24.47 -26.61
CA GLY A 290 17.26 23.44 -25.65
C GLY A 290 16.19 23.92 -24.66
N LEU A 291 16.24 25.19 -24.25
CA LEU A 291 15.21 25.81 -23.40
C LEU A 291 13.88 25.98 -24.14
N LEU A 292 13.91 26.22 -25.46
CA LEU A 292 12.71 26.28 -26.29
C LEU A 292 12.03 24.91 -26.39
N ILE A 293 12.80 23.84 -26.58
CA ILE A 293 12.27 22.47 -26.57
C ILE A 293 11.64 22.15 -25.21
N GLN A 294 12.26 22.56 -24.10
CA GLN A 294 11.68 22.41 -22.77
C GLN A 294 10.29 23.03 -22.65
N ARG A 295 10.00 24.15 -23.32
CA ARG A 295 8.65 24.76 -23.30
C ARG A 295 7.58 23.89 -23.96
N ILE A 296 7.98 22.97 -24.84
CA ILE A 296 7.11 21.99 -25.50
C ILE A 296 7.02 20.72 -24.63
N THR A 297 8.14 20.27 -24.07
CA THR A 297 8.23 19.01 -23.30
C THR A 297 7.95 19.18 -21.80
N THR A 298 7.48 20.34 -21.38
CA THR A 298 7.00 20.63 -20.02
C THR A 298 5.65 21.31 -20.14
N SER A 299 4.76 21.03 -19.21
CA SER A 299 3.44 21.67 -19.09
C SER A 299 3.26 22.18 -17.66
N GLU A 300 2.29 23.07 -17.45
CA GLU A 300 1.96 23.51 -16.09
C GLU A 300 1.35 22.35 -15.30
N PRO A 301 1.94 21.95 -14.15
CA PRO A 301 1.38 20.91 -13.30
C PRO A 301 0.18 21.44 -12.49
N ASP A 302 -0.69 20.53 -12.08
CA ASP A 302 -1.63 20.77 -11.00
C ASP A 302 -0.95 20.62 -9.62
N ASP A 303 -1.68 20.95 -8.57
CA ASP A 303 -1.19 20.91 -7.20
C ASP A 303 -0.85 19.48 -6.74
N GLN A 304 -1.65 18.50 -7.16
CA GLN A 304 -1.45 17.09 -6.82
C GLN A 304 -0.16 16.52 -7.42
N MET A 305 0.22 16.96 -8.62
CA MET A 305 1.50 16.62 -9.26
C MET A 305 2.69 17.30 -8.57
N ILE A 306 2.49 18.53 -8.08
CA ILE A 306 3.50 19.23 -7.27
C ILE A 306 3.76 18.48 -5.95
N GLU A 307 2.71 18.02 -5.27
CA GLU A 307 2.85 17.21 -4.04
C GLU A 307 3.68 15.95 -4.27
N VAL A 308 3.45 15.25 -5.39
CA VAL A 308 4.22 14.06 -5.78
C VAL A 308 5.70 14.41 -5.98
N ALA A 309 6.00 15.49 -6.71
CA ALA A 309 7.37 15.94 -6.93
C ALA A 309 8.07 16.35 -5.62
N ILE A 310 7.38 17.08 -4.74
CA ILE A 310 7.88 17.46 -3.41
C ILE A 310 8.16 16.21 -2.56
N THR A 311 7.28 15.21 -2.60
CA THR A 311 7.42 13.97 -1.82
C THR A 311 8.67 13.20 -2.23
N ALA A 312 8.88 12.99 -3.53
CA ALA A 312 10.10 12.36 -4.06
C ALA A 312 11.35 13.17 -3.69
N PHE A 313 11.30 14.50 -3.83
CA PHE A 313 12.43 15.37 -3.54
C PHE A 313 12.83 15.36 -2.06
N ASN A 314 11.84 15.49 -1.16
CA ASN A 314 12.05 15.45 0.28
C ASN A 314 12.59 14.11 0.75
N LYS A 315 12.12 12.99 0.18
CA LYS A 315 12.68 11.67 0.50
C LYS A 315 14.16 11.60 0.14
N VAL A 316 14.55 12.06 -1.05
CA VAL A 316 15.95 12.11 -1.46
C VAL A 316 16.77 13.05 -0.56
N LEU A 317 16.23 14.21 -0.18
CA LEU A 317 16.92 15.12 0.76
C LEU A 317 17.19 14.45 2.11
N LYS A 318 16.22 13.73 2.66
CA LYS A 318 16.40 12.97 3.91
C LYS A 318 17.45 11.88 3.75
N MET A 319 17.41 11.15 2.63
CA MET A 319 18.40 10.12 2.32
C MET A 319 19.81 10.68 2.13
N ASP A 320 19.95 11.85 1.50
CA ASP A 320 21.25 12.52 1.36
C ASP A 320 21.77 13.06 2.71
N ALA A 321 20.89 13.37 3.66
CA ALA A 321 21.24 13.88 4.99
C ALA A 321 21.48 12.79 6.05
N ASP A 322 20.79 11.64 5.94
CA ASP A 322 20.88 10.52 6.88
C ASP A 322 21.09 9.19 6.12
N GLU A 323 22.20 8.53 6.42
CA GLU A 323 22.55 7.21 5.86
C GLU A 323 21.60 6.11 6.34
N ASN A 324 20.96 6.29 7.51
CA ASN A 324 20.04 5.32 8.11
C ASN A 324 18.57 5.52 7.69
N GLU A 325 18.26 6.58 6.93
CA GLU A 325 16.90 6.78 6.42
C GLU A 325 16.45 5.53 5.63
N PRO A 326 15.32 4.90 5.99
CA PRO A 326 14.95 3.58 5.49
C PRO A 326 14.57 3.61 4.00
N CYS A 327 14.95 2.56 3.29
CA CYS A 327 14.43 2.27 1.96
C CYS A 327 12.95 1.86 2.03
N CYS A 328 12.21 2.07 0.95
CA CYS A 328 10.82 1.65 0.85
C CYS A 328 10.52 1.16 -0.56
N LYS A 329 9.51 0.31 -0.70
CA LYS A 329 9.03 -0.20 -1.99
C LYS A 329 7.59 0.23 -2.19
N PHE A 330 7.20 0.33 -3.46
CA PHE A 330 5.79 0.54 -3.77
C PHE A 330 4.94 -0.59 -3.18
N VAL A 331 3.82 -0.20 -2.57
CA VAL A 331 2.70 -1.11 -2.32
C VAL A 331 1.99 -1.25 -3.67
N VAL A 332 1.98 -2.47 -4.21
CA VAL A 332 1.35 -2.82 -5.48
C VAL A 332 0.39 -3.98 -5.23
N PRO A 333 -0.63 -4.18 -6.09
CA PRO A 333 -1.48 -5.34 -5.96
C PRO A 333 -0.68 -6.64 -5.96
N GLU A 334 -0.97 -7.51 -4.99
CA GLU A 334 -0.31 -8.82 -4.84
C GLU A 334 -1.37 -9.93 -4.99
N LYS A 335 -0.98 -11.11 -5.46
CA LYS A 335 -1.91 -12.25 -5.50
C LYS A 335 -2.30 -12.66 -4.08
N VAL A 336 -3.57 -13.01 -3.89
CA VAL A 336 -4.12 -13.37 -2.58
C VAL A 336 -3.35 -14.53 -1.95
N ASN A 337 -3.02 -15.57 -2.71
CA ASN A 337 -2.27 -16.71 -2.20
C ASN A 337 -0.85 -16.33 -1.72
N GLU A 338 -0.10 -15.58 -2.51
CA GLU A 338 1.25 -15.12 -2.20
C GLU A 338 1.23 -14.17 -0.98
N TYR A 339 0.29 -13.23 -0.95
CA TYR A 339 0.14 -12.28 0.15
C TYR A 339 -0.32 -12.96 1.45
N THR A 340 -1.19 -13.98 1.36
CA THR A 340 -1.62 -14.77 2.52
C THR A 340 -0.44 -15.46 3.19
N GLU A 341 0.41 -16.13 2.42
CA GLU A 341 1.60 -16.81 2.96
C GLU A 341 2.61 -15.80 3.53
N LYS A 342 2.77 -14.64 2.90
CA LYS A 342 3.59 -13.54 3.43
C LYS A 342 3.09 -13.05 4.79
N LEU A 343 1.77 -12.86 4.95
CA LEU A 343 1.18 -12.42 6.21
C LEU A 343 1.29 -13.50 7.30
N LYS A 344 1.05 -14.78 6.96
CA LYS A 344 1.26 -15.91 7.88
C LYS A 344 2.69 -15.94 8.42
N ASN A 345 3.69 -15.78 7.55
CA ASN A 345 5.09 -15.72 7.98
C ASN A 345 5.36 -14.52 8.90
N THR A 346 4.79 -13.36 8.59
CA THR A 346 4.91 -12.16 9.43
C THR A 346 4.34 -12.38 10.83
N PHE A 347 3.18 -13.03 10.93
CA PHE A 347 2.56 -13.39 12.22
C PHE A 347 3.35 -14.44 12.98
N LYS A 348 3.87 -15.45 12.28
CA LYS A 348 4.74 -16.46 12.87
C LYS A 348 6.01 -15.87 13.47
N GLU A 349 6.67 -14.94 12.76
CA GLU A 349 7.82 -14.19 13.27
C GLU A 349 7.45 -13.32 14.48
N GLY A 350 6.20 -12.86 14.55
CA GLY A 350 5.64 -12.14 15.70
C GLY A 350 5.13 -13.00 16.86
N GLY A 351 5.28 -14.33 16.80
CA GLY A 351 4.85 -15.26 17.85
C GLY A 351 3.39 -15.72 17.77
N ILE A 352 2.71 -15.52 16.63
CA ILE A 352 1.32 -15.93 16.38
C ILE A 352 1.35 -17.11 15.39
N ASP A 353 1.17 -18.35 15.87
CA ASP A 353 1.53 -19.57 15.11
C ASP A 353 0.37 -20.20 14.30
N ASP A 354 -0.90 -19.81 14.54
CA ASP A 354 -2.08 -20.44 13.92
C ASP A 354 -2.19 -20.15 12.40
N GLY A 355 -1.72 -18.99 11.92
CA GLY A 355 -1.92 -18.58 10.53
C GLY A 355 -3.40 -18.34 10.14
N ALA A 356 -4.38 -18.86 10.90
CA ALA A 356 -5.80 -18.54 10.75
C ALA A 356 -6.07 -17.04 10.95
N ASP A 357 -5.38 -16.37 11.88
CA ASP A 357 -5.49 -14.92 12.07
C ASP A 357 -5.19 -14.16 10.77
N ALA A 358 -4.16 -14.56 10.04
CA ALA A 358 -3.81 -13.95 8.75
C ALA A 358 -4.93 -14.16 7.72
N GLU A 359 -5.50 -15.36 7.67
CA GLU A 359 -6.62 -15.70 6.78
C GLU A 359 -7.87 -14.88 7.11
N TRP A 360 -8.19 -14.71 8.40
CA TRP A 360 -9.31 -13.89 8.87
C TRP A 360 -9.16 -12.42 8.50
N LEU A 361 -7.98 -11.82 8.74
CA LEU A 361 -7.72 -10.43 8.35
C LEU A 361 -7.92 -10.21 6.84
N ILE A 362 -7.41 -11.14 6.02
CA ILE A 362 -7.54 -11.04 4.57
C ILE A 362 -8.99 -11.21 4.15
N CYS A 363 -9.70 -12.21 4.67
CA CYS A 363 -11.12 -12.43 4.37
C CYS A 363 -11.96 -11.20 4.72
N GLU A 364 -11.75 -10.61 5.90
CA GLU A 364 -12.50 -9.45 6.37
C GLU A 364 -12.29 -8.23 5.47
N VAL A 365 -11.02 -7.91 5.14
CA VAL A 365 -10.72 -6.72 4.34
C VAL A 365 -11.08 -6.89 2.86
N THR A 366 -10.98 -8.12 2.33
CA THR A 366 -11.24 -8.39 0.91
C THR A 366 -12.68 -8.80 0.60
N GLY A 367 -13.44 -9.23 1.63
CA GLY A 367 -14.76 -9.87 1.47
C GLY A 367 -14.68 -11.27 0.82
N LEU A 368 -13.48 -11.84 0.69
CA LEU A 368 -13.29 -13.17 0.13
C LEU A 368 -13.64 -14.24 1.15
N LYS A 369 -14.15 -15.38 0.65
CA LYS A 369 -14.31 -16.58 1.46
C LYS A 369 -12.95 -17.24 1.66
N ARG A 370 -12.79 -17.96 2.78
CA ARG A 370 -11.57 -18.72 3.08
C ARG A 370 -11.15 -19.68 1.94
N SER A 371 -12.11 -20.28 1.24
CA SER A 371 -11.86 -21.14 0.06
C SER A 371 -11.13 -20.41 -1.08
N ASP A 372 -11.35 -19.10 -1.21
CA ASP A 372 -10.83 -18.28 -2.30
C ASP A 372 -9.39 -17.81 -2.04
N LEU A 373 -8.86 -17.98 -0.82
CA LEU A 373 -7.51 -17.54 -0.46
C LEU A 373 -6.40 -18.28 -1.23
N SER A 374 -6.70 -19.48 -1.71
CA SER A 374 -5.83 -20.27 -2.59
C SER A 374 -5.89 -19.84 -4.06
N GLY A 375 -6.78 -18.91 -4.41
CA GLY A 375 -7.02 -18.47 -5.77
C GLY A 375 -5.99 -17.47 -6.29
N GLU A 376 -6.10 -17.18 -7.59
CA GLU A 376 -5.26 -16.20 -8.30
C GLU A 376 -5.86 -14.78 -8.30
N LYS A 377 -6.81 -14.51 -7.41
CA LYS A 377 -7.34 -13.15 -7.20
C LYS A 377 -6.23 -12.24 -6.66
N PHE A 378 -6.41 -10.93 -6.78
CA PHE A 378 -5.47 -9.94 -6.27
C PHE A 378 -6.04 -9.20 -5.06
N VAL A 379 -5.16 -8.87 -4.11
CA VAL A 379 -5.40 -7.91 -3.03
C VAL A 379 -4.93 -6.55 -3.53
N THR A 380 -5.79 -5.55 -3.55
CA THR A 380 -5.42 -4.21 -4.04
C THR A 380 -4.46 -3.51 -3.08
N ALA A 381 -3.73 -2.49 -3.55
CA ALA A 381 -2.79 -1.75 -2.71
C ALA A 381 -3.48 -1.14 -1.47
N LYS A 382 -4.70 -0.62 -1.62
CA LYS A 382 -5.52 -0.09 -0.53
C LYS A 382 -5.93 -1.16 0.49
N GLN A 383 -6.27 -2.36 0.01
CA GLN A 383 -6.56 -3.49 0.90
C GLN A 383 -5.31 -3.94 1.67
N ILE A 384 -4.15 -3.97 1.00
CA ILE A 384 -2.86 -4.26 1.64
C ILE A 384 -2.57 -3.25 2.76
N ASP A 385 -2.73 -1.95 2.52
CA ASP A 385 -2.54 -0.93 3.56
C ASP A 385 -3.43 -1.18 4.77
N LYS A 386 -4.71 -1.54 4.53
CA LYS A 386 -5.66 -1.82 5.61
C LYS A 386 -5.30 -3.09 6.37
N ILE A 387 -4.90 -4.14 5.68
CA ILE A 387 -4.45 -5.39 6.31
C ILE A 387 -3.20 -5.14 7.14
N GLU A 388 -2.23 -4.38 6.64
CA GLU A 388 -1.02 -4.03 7.41
C GLU A 388 -1.34 -3.20 8.66
N GLU A 389 -2.32 -2.30 8.60
CA GLU A 389 -2.79 -1.54 9.77
C GLU A 389 -3.35 -2.47 10.85
N LEU A 390 -4.25 -3.38 10.47
CA LEU A 390 -4.85 -4.35 11.37
C LEU A 390 -3.82 -5.36 11.91
N ALA A 391 -2.92 -5.83 11.04
CA ALA A 391 -1.83 -6.73 11.40
C ALA A 391 -0.91 -6.12 12.46
N LYS A 392 -0.60 -4.81 12.36
CA LYS A 392 0.19 -4.09 13.37
C LYS A 392 -0.49 -4.05 14.74
N GLN A 393 -1.82 -4.00 14.78
CA GLN A 393 -2.55 -4.06 16.06
C GLN A 393 -2.51 -5.48 16.63
N ARG A 394 -2.73 -6.49 15.79
CA ARG A 394 -2.69 -7.90 16.19
C ARG A 394 -1.31 -8.30 16.73
N LEU A 395 -0.23 -7.87 16.07
CA LEU A 395 1.16 -8.08 16.48
C LEU A 395 1.53 -7.39 17.81
N LYS A 396 0.73 -6.43 18.29
CA LYS A 396 0.89 -5.83 19.64
C LYS A 396 0.18 -6.64 20.73
N GLY A 397 -0.41 -7.78 20.39
CA GLY A 397 -1.18 -8.62 21.30
C GLY A 397 -2.66 -8.27 21.39
N ARG A 398 -3.19 -7.32 20.59
CA ARG A 398 -4.64 -7.02 20.58
C ARG A 398 -5.39 -8.24 20.06
N PRO A 399 -6.45 -8.72 20.74
CA PRO A 399 -7.27 -9.86 20.30
C PRO A 399 -7.75 -9.71 18.86
N LEU A 400 -7.73 -10.80 18.08
CA LEU A 400 -8.16 -10.80 16.68
C LEU A 400 -9.55 -10.16 16.52
N TRP A 401 -10.52 -10.55 17.33
CA TRP A 401 -11.90 -10.09 17.20
C TRP A 401 -12.07 -8.60 17.51
N TYR A 402 -11.26 -8.02 18.42
CA TYR A 402 -11.22 -6.56 18.61
C TYR A 402 -10.53 -5.83 17.47
N VAL A 403 -9.53 -6.46 16.83
CA VAL A 403 -8.89 -5.94 15.62
C VAL A 403 -9.90 -5.89 14.46
N LEU A 404 -10.71 -6.93 14.28
CA LEU A 404 -11.76 -6.96 13.26
C LEU A 404 -12.99 -6.11 13.65
N GLY A 405 -13.27 -5.98 14.95
CA GLY A 405 -14.42 -5.24 15.51
C GLY A 405 -15.71 -6.07 15.57
N SER A 406 -15.67 -7.34 15.20
CA SER A 406 -16.81 -8.25 15.27
C SER A 406 -16.39 -9.69 15.52
N ALA A 407 -17.27 -10.46 16.16
CA ALA A 407 -17.16 -11.90 16.37
C ALA A 407 -18.48 -12.58 15.99
N ASN A 408 -18.41 -13.74 15.35
CA ASN A 408 -19.60 -14.55 15.10
C ASN A 408 -19.96 -15.34 16.36
N PHE A 409 -21.22 -15.30 16.76
CA PHE A 409 -21.77 -16.07 17.87
C PHE A 409 -23.14 -16.62 17.48
N TYR A 410 -23.28 -17.94 17.43
CA TYR A 410 -24.49 -18.66 17.04
C TYR A 410 -25.09 -18.21 15.69
N GLY A 411 -24.22 -17.83 14.73
CA GLY A 411 -24.61 -17.33 13.41
C GLY A 411 -24.98 -15.83 13.36
N TYR A 412 -24.78 -15.08 14.45
CA TYR A 412 -24.94 -13.63 14.51
C TYR A 412 -23.57 -12.95 14.58
N ASP A 413 -23.32 -11.95 13.75
CA ASP A 413 -22.11 -11.14 13.79
C ASP A 413 -22.29 -10.04 14.84
N LEU A 414 -21.71 -10.24 16.01
CA LEU A 414 -21.77 -9.30 17.12
C LEU A 414 -20.62 -8.31 17.02
N LYS A 415 -20.90 -7.03 17.22
CA LYS A 415 -19.85 -6.04 17.47
C LYS A 415 -19.17 -6.40 18.78
N VAL A 416 -17.84 -6.36 18.78
CA VAL A 416 -17.00 -6.58 19.97
C VAL A 416 -15.89 -5.54 20.02
N ASP A 417 -15.61 -5.03 21.21
CA ASP A 417 -14.52 -4.11 21.52
C ASP A 417 -14.19 -4.21 23.02
N GLU A 418 -13.23 -3.41 23.49
CA GLU A 418 -12.68 -3.46 24.86
C GLU A 418 -13.70 -3.18 25.98
N ARG A 419 -14.98 -2.91 25.65
CA ARG A 419 -16.04 -2.69 26.65
C ARG A 419 -16.59 -3.97 27.28
N ALA A 420 -16.43 -5.13 26.63
CA ALA A 420 -16.96 -6.39 27.12
C ALA A 420 -16.14 -7.61 26.68
N LEU A 421 -16.32 -8.73 27.38
CA LEU A 421 -15.75 -10.03 27.03
C LEU A 421 -16.15 -10.44 25.60
N ILE A 422 -15.17 -10.96 24.84
CA ILE A 422 -15.44 -11.56 23.53
C ILE A 422 -16.20 -12.88 23.76
N PRO A 423 -17.38 -13.08 23.15
CA PRO A 423 -18.16 -14.32 23.29
C PRO A 423 -17.33 -15.55 22.96
N ARG A 424 -17.45 -16.59 23.79
CA ARG A 424 -16.67 -17.83 23.66
C ARG A 424 -17.50 -18.93 23.00
N PRO A 425 -16.89 -19.85 22.23
CA PRO A 425 -17.59 -20.98 21.62
C PRO A 425 -18.32 -21.85 22.66
N GLU A 426 -17.74 -22.06 23.84
CA GLU A 426 -18.33 -22.85 24.92
C GLU A 426 -19.67 -22.25 25.40
N THR A 427 -19.80 -20.92 25.37
CA THR A 427 -21.04 -20.20 25.73
C THR A 427 -22.17 -20.49 24.72
N GLU A 428 -21.87 -20.91 23.49
CA GLU A 428 -22.91 -21.34 22.54
C GLU A 428 -23.62 -22.62 23.01
N GLU A 429 -22.91 -23.52 23.71
CA GLU A 429 -23.48 -24.75 24.26
C GLU A 429 -24.45 -24.44 25.42
N LEU A 430 -24.13 -23.43 26.24
CA LEU A 430 -25.02 -22.90 27.28
C LEU A 430 -26.32 -22.36 26.67
N VAL A 431 -26.20 -21.60 25.59
CA VAL A 431 -27.36 -21.08 24.84
C VAL A 431 -28.17 -22.21 24.22
N GLU A 432 -27.53 -23.26 23.69
CA GLU A 432 -28.25 -24.39 23.11
C GLU A 432 -29.15 -25.11 24.13
N ILE A 433 -28.70 -25.22 25.37
CA ILE A 433 -29.51 -25.76 26.48
C ILE A 433 -30.64 -24.78 26.81
N ALA A 434 -30.36 -23.47 26.89
CA ALA A 434 -31.37 -22.45 27.15
C ALA A 434 -32.52 -22.51 26.13
N LEU A 435 -32.21 -22.62 24.83
CA LEU A 435 -33.19 -22.70 23.75
C LEU A 435 -34.11 -23.93 23.84
N LYS A 436 -33.70 -24.99 24.55
CA LYS A 436 -34.55 -26.18 24.81
C LYS A 436 -35.46 -25.99 26.02
N THR A 437 -35.20 -24.99 26.86
CA THR A 437 -35.92 -24.75 28.13
C THR A 437 -36.95 -23.63 28.06
N VAL A 438 -36.83 -22.71 27.09
CA VAL A 438 -37.68 -21.52 26.99
C VAL A 438 -38.43 -21.46 25.66
N ASN A 439 -39.54 -20.72 25.65
CA ASN A 439 -40.35 -20.43 24.47
C ASN A 439 -40.78 -18.96 24.46
N GLU A 440 -41.60 -18.56 23.49
CA GLU A 440 -42.06 -17.17 23.31
C GLU A 440 -42.77 -16.56 24.54
N ASN A 441 -43.39 -17.39 25.39
CA ASN A 441 -44.09 -16.95 26.60
C ASN A 441 -43.17 -16.91 27.83
N SER A 442 -41.91 -17.31 27.69
CA SER A 442 -40.97 -17.34 28.79
C SER A 442 -40.39 -15.96 29.11
N THR A 443 -40.14 -15.70 30.39
CA THR A 443 -39.33 -14.58 30.87
C THR A 443 -37.91 -15.06 31.17
N VAL A 444 -36.91 -14.39 30.62
CA VAL A 444 -35.49 -14.78 30.74
C VAL A 444 -34.67 -13.60 31.28
N LEU A 445 -33.80 -13.88 32.25
CA LEU A 445 -32.77 -12.96 32.72
C LEU A 445 -31.39 -13.46 32.28
N ASP A 446 -30.69 -12.66 31.50
CA ASP A 446 -29.26 -12.81 31.20
C ASP A 446 -28.45 -11.93 32.15
N LEU A 447 -27.80 -12.56 33.13
CA LEU A 447 -27.03 -11.91 34.19
C LEU A 447 -25.56 -11.85 33.79
N CYS A 448 -24.93 -10.68 33.92
CA CYS A 448 -23.58 -10.39 33.40
C CYS A 448 -23.53 -10.51 31.86
N THR A 449 -24.46 -9.85 31.18
CA THR A 449 -24.73 -10.02 29.74
C THR A 449 -23.54 -9.61 28.83
N GLY A 450 -22.64 -8.75 29.31
CA GLY A 450 -21.47 -8.31 28.55
C GLY A 450 -21.85 -7.69 27.20
N SER A 451 -21.43 -8.32 26.11
CA SER A 451 -21.74 -7.89 24.74
C SER A 451 -23.19 -8.17 24.29
N GLY A 452 -24.01 -8.78 25.15
CA GLY A 452 -25.39 -9.15 24.86
C GLY A 452 -25.56 -10.48 24.12
N ALA A 453 -24.49 -11.28 23.99
CA ALA A 453 -24.46 -12.46 23.12
C ALA A 453 -25.55 -13.50 23.46
N ILE A 454 -25.68 -13.86 24.73
CA ILE A 454 -26.67 -14.84 25.21
C ILE A 454 -28.09 -14.28 25.02
N ALA A 455 -28.36 -13.10 25.58
CA ALA A 455 -29.65 -12.42 25.47
C ALA A 455 -30.13 -12.26 24.02
N LEU A 456 -29.24 -11.85 23.11
CA LEU A 456 -29.53 -11.65 21.69
C LEU A 456 -30.02 -12.94 21.04
N VAL A 457 -29.29 -14.04 21.21
CA VAL A 457 -29.63 -15.31 20.57
C VAL A 457 -30.94 -15.87 21.13
N ILE A 458 -31.12 -15.83 22.45
CA ILE A 458 -32.37 -16.29 23.08
C ILE A 458 -33.56 -15.48 22.54
N LYS A 459 -33.45 -14.14 22.54
CA LYS A 459 -34.52 -13.28 22.02
C LYS A 459 -34.83 -13.58 20.55
N ALA A 460 -33.81 -13.65 19.72
CA ALA A 460 -33.96 -13.83 18.27
C ALA A 460 -34.52 -15.21 17.88
N LYS A 461 -34.18 -16.26 18.63
CA LYS A 461 -34.59 -17.64 18.30
C LYS A 461 -35.92 -18.06 18.92
N THR A 462 -36.30 -17.47 20.06
CA THR A 462 -37.47 -17.93 20.82
C THR A 462 -38.60 -16.92 20.91
N GLY A 463 -38.32 -15.62 20.70
CA GLY A 463 -39.30 -14.56 20.91
C GLY A 463 -39.60 -14.24 22.39
N ALA A 464 -38.90 -14.90 23.34
CA ALA A 464 -39.08 -14.71 24.76
C ALA A 464 -38.94 -13.23 25.21
N THR A 465 -39.46 -12.92 26.39
CA THR A 465 -39.19 -11.63 27.04
C THR A 465 -37.85 -11.72 27.76
N VAL A 466 -36.84 -11.05 27.21
CA VAL A 466 -35.45 -11.13 27.72
C VAL A 466 -35.07 -9.83 28.41
N THR A 467 -34.54 -9.94 29.63
CA THR A 467 -33.85 -8.88 30.34
C THR A 467 -32.36 -9.18 30.37
N ALA A 468 -31.54 -8.26 29.89
CA ALA A 468 -30.09 -8.33 29.88
C ALA A 468 -29.55 -7.35 30.93
N SER A 469 -28.71 -7.85 31.84
CA SER A 469 -28.19 -7.04 32.94
C SER A 469 -26.68 -7.14 33.07
N ASP A 470 -26.06 -6.03 33.42
CA ASP A 470 -24.63 -5.93 33.69
C ASP A 470 -24.36 -4.78 34.67
N ILE A 471 -23.26 -4.85 35.39
CA ILE A 471 -22.79 -3.75 36.24
C ILE A 471 -22.11 -2.66 35.38
N SER A 472 -21.59 -3.02 34.21
CA SER A 472 -20.89 -2.10 33.31
C SER A 472 -21.85 -1.43 32.35
N SER A 473 -22.08 -0.13 32.54
CA SER A 473 -22.82 0.70 31.57
C SER A 473 -22.17 0.72 30.18
N GLU A 474 -20.84 0.55 30.09
CA GLU A 474 -20.13 0.44 28.81
C GLU A 474 -20.45 -0.87 28.09
N ALA A 475 -20.50 -1.99 28.82
CA ALA A 475 -20.91 -3.29 28.28
C ALA A 475 -22.38 -3.25 27.80
N LEU A 476 -23.27 -2.67 28.61
CA LEU A 476 -24.68 -2.48 28.24
C LEU A 476 -24.87 -1.60 27.00
N SER A 477 -24.02 -0.57 26.82
CA SER A 477 -24.02 0.22 25.59
C SER A 477 -23.65 -0.64 24.38
N LEU A 478 -22.64 -1.51 24.49
CA LEU A 478 -22.26 -2.44 23.42
C LEU A 478 -23.37 -3.46 23.13
N ALA A 479 -23.98 -4.05 24.17
CA ALA A 479 -25.14 -4.93 24.04
C ALA A 479 -26.31 -4.24 23.32
N SER A 480 -26.61 -2.99 23.67
CA SER A 480 -27.64 -2.18 23.01
C SER A 480 -27.36 -1.98 21.51
N GLU A 481 -26.10 -1.73 21.13
CA GLU A 481 -25.71 -1.63 19.71
C GLU A 481 -25.95 -2.96 18.98
N ASN A 482 -25.64 -4.10 19.61
CA ASN A 482 -25.87 -5.43 19.05
C ASN A 482 -27.36 -5.76 18.92
N PHE A 483 -28.20 -5.45 19.92
CA PHE A 483 -29.65 -5.66 19.83
C PHE A 483 -30.28 -4.79 18.73
N LYS A 484 -29.85 -3.53 18.63
CA LYS A 484 -30.29 -2.60 17.56
C LYS A 484 -29.91 -3.09 16.17
N LYS A 485 -28.73 -3.69 16.01
CA LYS A 485 -28.27 -4.25 14.72
C LYS A 485 -29.25 -5.29 14.16
N TYR A 486 -29.97 -6.01 15.02
CA TYR A 486 -30.92 -7.06 14.65
C TYR A 486 -32.39 -6.71 14.95
N ASP A 487 -32.68 -5.45 15.29
CA ASP A 487 -34.03 -4.96 15.62
C ASP A 487 -34.72 -5.77 16.73
N LEU A 488 -33.96 -6.11 17.77
CA LEU A 488 -34.43 -6.92 18.90
C LEU A 488 -34.78 -6.04 20.10
N ASP A 489 -35.98 -6.25 20.62
CA ASP A 489 -36.46 -5.62 21.85
C ASP A 489 -36.06 -6.45 23.08
N VAL A 490 -34.95 -6.04 23.71
CA VAL A 490 -34.40 -6.63 24.93
C VAL A 490 -34.36 -5.54 26.00
N ASN A 491 -34.89 -5.86 27.18
CA ASN A 491 -34.86 -4.95 28.32
C ASN A 491 -33.43 -4.89 28.89
N ILE A 492 -32.84 -3.70 28.96
CA ILE A 492 -31.48 -3.50 29.48
C ILE A 492 -31.54 -2.90 30.87
N VAL A 493 -30.85 -3.53 31.84
CA VAL A 493 -30.82 -3.08 33.23
C VAL A 493 -29.39 -3.01 33.74
N GLU A 494 -28.95 -1.81 34.16
CA GLU A 494 -27.71 -1.66 34.91
C GLU A 494 -27.92 -2.11 36.35
N SER A 495 -27.22 -3.16 36.77
CA SER A 495 -27.42 -3.81 38.07
C SER A 495 -26.12 -4.44 38.55
N ASP A 496 -25.78 -4.24 39.83
CA ASP A 496 -24.85 -5.12 40.51
C ASP A 496 -25.61 -6.40 40.89
N MET A 497 -25.38 -7.46 40.11
CA MET A 497 -26.07 -8.73 40.26
C MET A 497 -27.60 -8.52 40.30
N PHE A 498 -28.24 -8.76 41.44
CA PHE A 498 -29.69 -8.73 41.61
C PHE A 498 -30.23 -7.44 42.26
N GLU A 499 -29.45 -6.37 42.38
CA GLU A 499 -29.88 -5.15 43.09
C GLU A 499 -31.03 -4.41 42.40
N ASN A 500 -30.95 -4.21 41.07
CA ASN A 500 -31.95 -3.48 40.29
C ASN A 500 -32.84 -4.40 39.44
N ILE A 501 -32.81 -5.71 39.71
CA ILE A 501 -33.60 -6.70 38.99
C ILE A 501 -35.00 -6.76 39.61
N GLU A 502 -36.02 -6.76 38.76
CA GLU A 502 -37.42 -6.86 39.17
C GLU A 502 -38.12 -8.02 38.46
N GLY A 503 -39.13 -8.59 39.12
CA GLY A 503 -39.97 -9.64 38.56
C GLY A 503 -39.46 -11.06 38.79
N LYS A 504 -40.10 -12.01 38.09
CA LYS A 504 -39.82 -13.44 38.16
C LYS A 504 -39.54 -13.99 36.77
N PHE A 505 -38.59 -14.92 36.69
CA PHE A 505 -38.05 -15.47 35.46
C PHE A 505 -38.26 -16.98 35.38
N ASN A 506 -38.61 -17.47 34.20
CA ASN A 506 -38.60 -18.90 33.90
C ASN A 506 -37.18 -19.44 33.72
N LEU A 507 -36.26 -18.59 33.25
CA LEU A 507 -34.85 -18.90 33.09
C LEU A 507 -34.00 -17.74 33.60
N ILE A 508 -33.03 -18.04 34.47
CA ILE A 508 -31.88 -17.17 34.72
C ILE A 508 -30.66 -17.85 34.10
N ILE A 509 -29.95 -17.14 33.24
CA ILE A 509 -28.74 -17.61 32.57
C ILE A 509 -27.59 -16.64 32.84
N SER A 510 -26.37 -17.16 33.02
CA SER A 510 -25.21 -16.31 33.26
C SER A 510 -23.91 -17.01 32.85
N ASN A 511 -23.01 -16.23 32.25
CA ASN A 511 -21.57 -16.52 32.21
C ASN A 511 -20.86 -15.48 33.11
N PRO A 512 -20.85 -15.68 34.44
CA PRO A 512 -20.28 -14.70 35.35
C PRO A 512 -18.75 -14.79 35.36
N PRO A 513 -18.05 -13.74 35.83
CA PRO A 513 -16.60 -13.81 36.03
C PRO A 513 -16.21 -14.94 37.00
N TYR A 514 -15.28 -15.80 36.61
CA TYR A 514 -14.96 -17.01 37.37
C TYR A 514 -13.46 -17.29 37.57
N ILE A 515 -12.59 -16.41 37.05
CA ILE A 515 -11.14 -16.60 37.12
C ILE A 515 -10.63 -16.12 38.47
N LYS A 516 -9.79 -16.94 39.12
CA LYS A 516 -9.16 -16.58 40.39
C LYS A 516 -8.17 -15.43 40.19
N ILE A 517 -8.07 -14.56 41.18
CA ILE A 517 -7.10 -13.44 41.17
C ILE A 517 -5.66 -13.93 40.90
N GLU A 518 -5.27 -15.07 41.48
CA GLU A 518 -3.92 -15.65 41.32
C GLU A 518 -3.64 -16.17 39.90
N ASP A 519 -4.68 -16.52 39.13
CA ASP A 519 -4.55 -17.09 37.79
C ASP A 519 -4.44 -16.01 36.70
N ILE A 520 -4.91 -14.78 36.96
CA ILE A 520 -4.89 -13.65 36.00
C ILE A 520 -3.49 -13.42 35.38
N PRO A 521 -2.38 -13.40 36.13
CA PRO A 521 -1.05 -13.19 35.55
C PRO A 521 -0.63 -14.29 34.57
N THR A 522 -1.24 -15.48 34.66
CA THR A 522 -0.94 -16.65 33.82
C THR A 522 -1.73 -16.68 32.51
N LEU A 523 -2.76 -15.83 32.38
CA LEU A 523 -3.57 -15.74 31.17
C LEU A 523 -2.76 -15.24 29.97
N GLN A 524 -3.24 -15.61 28.78
CA GLN A 524 -2.70 -15.09 27.53
C GLN A 524 -2.75 -13.56 27.49
N THR A 525 -1.80 -12.96 26.77
CA THR A 525 -1.65 -11.48 26.70
C THR A 525 -2.92 -10.85 26.11
N GLU A 526 -3.52 -11.49 25.11
CA GLU A 526 -4.79 -11.08 24.50
C GLU A 526 -5.90 -10.92 25.54
N VAL A 527 -5.98 -11.82 26.51
CA VAL A 527 -7.05 -11.83 27.52
C VAL A 527 -6.71 -10.87 28.65
N LYS A 528 -5.52 -11.01 29.24
CA LYS A 528 -5.10 -10.26 30.43
C LYS A 528 -5.00 -8.74 30.21
N ASP A 529 -4.49 -8.33 29.05
CA ASP A 529 -4.12 -6.93 28.82
C ASP A 529 -5.20 -6.14 28.07
N TYR A 530 -6.18 -6.82 27.44
CA TYR A 530 -7.18 -6.16 26.58
C TYR A 530 -8.64 -6.42 26.97
N GLU A 531 -8.98 -7.56 27.57
CA GLU A 531 -10.36 -7.79 28.01
C GLU A 531 -10.61 -7.13 29.38
N PRO A 532 -11.84 -6.66 29.67
CA PRO A 532 -12.15 -6.02 30.95
C PRO A 532 -11.86 -6.94 32.13
N ALA A 533 -11.05 -6.50 33.08
CA ALA A 533 -10.78 -7.26 34.31
C ALA A 533 -12.07 -7.61 35.07
N LEU A 534 -13.06 -6.72 35.02
CA LEU A 534 -14.39 -6.92 35.62
C LEU A 534 -15.14 -8.13 35.04
N ALA A 535 -14.90 -8.48 33.78
CA ALA A 535 -15.52 -9.63 33.13
C ALA A 535 -14.77 -10.95 33.41
N LEU A 536 -13.58 -10.91 34.02
CA LEU A 536 -12.72 -12.07 34.26
C LEU A 536 -12.63 -12.45 35.75
N LEU A 537 -12.49 -11.46 36.62
CA LEU A 537 -12.18 -11.64 38.04
C LEU A 537 -13.36 -12.20 38.85
N GLY A 538 -13.28 -13.46 39.27
CA GLY A 538 -14.27 -14.14 40.12
C GLY A 538 -13.95 -14.18 41.63
N GLY A 539 -12.97 -13.40 42.10
CA GLY A 539 -12.55 -13.37 43.51
C GLY A 539 -11.32 -14.22 43.84
N GLU A 540 -11.10 -14.51 45.13
CA GLU A 540 -9.96 -15.31 45.60
C GLU A 540 -10.02 -16.75 45.09
N ASP A 541 -11.18 -17.39 45.17
CA ASP A 541 -11.40 -18.78 44.75
C ASP A 541 -12.16 -18.91 43.40
N GLY A 542 -12.53 -17.78 42.80
CA GLY A 542 -13.29 -17.71 41.56
C GLY A 542 -14.79 -17.96 41.74
N LEU A 543 -15.30 -17.98 42.98
CA LEU A 543 -16.68 -18.37 43.28
C LEU A 543 -17.58 -17.24 43.79
N ASP A 544 -17.12 -15.99 43.87
CA ASP A 544 -17.86 -14.89 44.50
C ASP A 544 -19.26 -14.69 43.89
N PHE A 545 -19.34 -14.64 42.56
CA PHE A 545 -20.61 -14.44 41.86
C PHE A 545 -21.55 -15.64 42.00
N TYR A 546 -21.02 -16.87 42.02
CA TYR A 546 -21.85 -18.06 42.25
C TYR A 546 -22.43 -18.09 43.66
N ARG A 547 -21.72 -17.57 44.67
CA ARG A 547 -22.26 -17.43 46.04
C ARG A 547 -23.45 -16.46 46.07
N ILE A 548 -23.34 -15.33 45.35
CA ILE A 548 -24.44 -14.36 45.23
C ILE A 548 -25.62 -15.02 44.52
N ILE A 549 -25.40 -15.65 43.37
CA ILE A 549 -26.43 -16.34 42.58
C ILE A 549 -27.13 -17.41 43.42
N ALA A 550 -26.39 -18.29 44.09
CA ALA A 550 -26.96 -19.35 44.91
C ALA A 550 -27.83 -18.80 46.06
N SER A 551 -27.45 -17.65 46.64
CA SER A 551 -28.21 -17.04 47.72
C SER A 551 -29.49 -16.32 47.26
N ARG A 552 -29.48 -15.72 46.06
CA ARG A 552 -30.53 -14.79 45.62
C ARG A 552 -31.40 -15.28 44.46
N ALA A 553 -30.92 -16.18 43.60
CA ALA A 553 -31.61 -16.55 42.36
C ALA A 553 -33.03 -17.10 42.61
N LYS A 554 -33.27 -17.82 43.71
CA LYS A 554 -34.60 -18.34 44.08
C LYS A 554 -35.65 -17.24 44.28
N ASP A 555 -35.22 -16.05 44.71
CA ASP A 555 -36.13 -14.91 44.89
C ASP A 555 -36.59 -14.34 43.54
N PHE A 556 -35.90 -14.65 42.46
CA PHE A 556 -36.19 -14.19 41.09
C PHE A 556 -36.63 -15.30 40.14
N LEU A 557 -36.53 -16.57 40.52
CA LEU A 557 -37.05 -17.68 39.72
C LEU A 557 -38.52 -17.96 40.03
N GLU A 558 -39.27 -18.33 38.98
CA GLU A 558 -40.56 -19.01 39.12
C GLU A 558 -40.37 -20.43 39.69
N VAL A 559 -41.40 -20.99 40.31
CA VAL A 559 -41.38 -22.41 40.74
C VAL A 559 -41.27 -23.31 39.50
N GLY A 560 -40.31 -24.23 39.50
CA GLY A 560 -39.94 -25.01 38.30
C GLY A 560 -39.11 -24.22 37.27
N GLY A 561 -38.72 -22.98 37.59
CA GLY A 561 -37.78 -22.18 36.80
C GLY A 561 -36.37 -22.78 36.82
N THR A 562 -35.61 -22.52 35.76
CA THR A 562 -34.26 -23.07 35.56
C THR A 562 -33.20 -21.99 35.74
N LEU A 563 -32.07 -22.37 36.33
CA LEU A 563 -30.83 -21.62 36.37
C LEU A 563 -29.79 -22.34 35.49
N LEU A 564 -29.14 -21.60 34.61
CA LEU A 564 -28.07 -22.10 33.73
C LEU A 564 -26.80 -21.25 33.93
N LEU A 565 -25.72 -21.88 34.40
CA LEU A 565 -24.47 -21.20 34.69
C LEU A 565 -23.32 -21.81 33.91
N GLU A 566 -22.57 -20.99 33.18
CA GLU A 566 -21.22 -21.37 32.76
C GLU A 566 -20.28 -21.34 33.97
N VAL A 567 -19.35 -22.30 34.05
CA VAL A 567 -18.39 -22.42 35.14
C VAL A 567 -16.97 -22.63 34.65
N GLY A 568 -15.99 -22.19 35.44
CA GLY A 568 -14.58 -22.48 35.20
C GLY A 568 -14.25 -23.96 35.38
N ILE A 569 -13.08 -24.35 34.87
CA ILE A 569 -12.57 -25.73 35.02
C ILE A 569 -12.46 -26.05 36.52
N ASP A 570 -12.90 -27.26 36.90
CA ASP A 570 -12.91 -27.77 38.28
C ASP A 570 -13.82 -27.01 39.28
N GLN A 571 -14.70 -26.11 38.82
CA GLN A 571 -15.62 -25.37 39.69
C GLN A 571 -17.03 -25.96 39.77
N ALA A 572 -17.42 -26.83 38.84
CA ALA A 572 -18.80 -27.32 38.69
C ALA A 572 -19.37 -27.95 39.97
N GLU A 573 -18.64 -28.85 40.63
CA GLU A 573 -19.11 -29.51 41.87
C GLU A 573 -19.19 -28.53 43.05
N SER A 574 -18.30 -27.53 43.10
CA SER A 574 -18.34 -26.47 44.10
C SER A 574 -19.60 -25.60 43.92
N VAL A 575 -19.90 -25.19 42.69
CA VAL A 575 -21.10 -24.41 42.36
C VAL A 575 -22.38 -25.19 42.65
N LYS A 576 -22.41 -26.48 42.29
CA LYS A 576 -23.52 -27.39 42.65
C LYS A 576 -23.72 -27.48 44.17
N THR A 577 -22.63 -27.56 44.94
CA THR A 577 -22.71 -27.58 46.40
C THR A 577 -23.27 -26.28 46.97
N LEU A 578 -22.95 -25.13 46.35
CA LEU A 578 -23.46 -23.82 46.78
C LEU A 578 -24.98 -23.66 46.57
N LEU A 579 -25.51 -24.20 45.47
CA LEU A 579 -26.94 -24.17 45.18
C LEU A 579 -27.75 -24.98 46.21
N GLY A 580 -27.16 -26.02 46.80
CA GLY A 580 -27.74 -26.76 47.92
C GLY A 580 -29.02 -27.52 47.55
N VAL A 581 -29.90 -27.71 48.53
CA VAL A 581 -31.10 -28.57 48.41
C VAL A 581 -32.31 -27.89 47.79
N ASP A 582 -32.27 -26.56 47.63
CA ASP A 582 -33.35 -25.78 47.03
C ASP A 582 -33.48 -26.09 45.52
N TYR A 583 -32.46 -26.68 44.91
CA TYR A 583 -32.40 -26.96 43.47
C TYR A 583 -32.15 -28.44 43.15
N ARG A 584 -32.74 -28.90 42.05
CA ARG A 584 -32.32 -30.13 41.36
C ARG A 584 -31.22 -29.80 40.36
N THR A 585 -29.99 -30.18 40.68
CA THR A 585 -28.79 -29.82 39.90
C THR A 585 -28.31 -30.94 38.98
N GLU A 586 -27.84 -30.57 37.79
CA GLU A 586 -27.19 -31.40 36.79
C GLU A 586 -25.91 -30.70 36.30
N ILE A 587 -24.79 -31.42 36.25
CA ILE A 587 -23.53 -30.94 35.67
C ILE A 587 -23.45 -31.46 34.24
N ILE A 588 -23.25 -30.55 33.29
CA ILE A 588 -23.17 -30.84 31.86
C ILE A 588 -21.76 -30.52 31.37
N LYS A 589 -21.22 -31.43 30.58
CA LYS A 589 -19.90 -31.29 29.96
C LYS A 589 -20.01 -30.62 28.60
N ASP A 590 -19.03 -29.80 28.26
CA ASP A 590 -18.89 -29.24 26.92
C ASP A 590 -18.46 -30.31 25.91
N LEU A 591 -18.40 -29.94 24.62
CA LEU A 591 -17.95 -30.84 23.54
C LEU A 591 -16.51 -31.33 23.71
N SER A 592 -15.70 -30.66 24.53
CA SER A 592 -14.34 -31.06 24.89
C SER A 592 -14.31 -32.01 26.11
N GLY A 593 -15.46 -32.33 26.69
CA GLY A 593 -15.59 -33.22 27.84
C GLY A 593 -15.28 -32.56 29.20
N ILE A 594 -15.18 -31.23 29.25
CA ILE A 594 -14.93 -30.46 30.46
C ILE A 594 -16.27 -30.11 31.11
N GLU A 595 -16.36 -30.21 32.43
CA GLU A 595 -17.54 -29.78 33.18
C GLU A 595 -17.66 -28.26 33.12
N ARG A 596 -18.56 -27.77 32.26
CA ARG A 596 -18.64 -26.36 31.87
C ARG A 596 -19.93 -25.69 32.26
N ILE A 597 -21.00 -26.47 32.46
CA ILE A 597 -22.35 -25.94 32.66
C ILE A 597 -22.99 -26.59 33.88
N VAL A 598 -23.51 -25.77 34.79
CA VAL A 598 -24.36 -26.22 35.89
C VAL A 598 -25.79 -25.79 35.59
N LYS A 599 -26.66 -26.79 35.42
CA LYS A 599 -28.11 -26.60 35.27
C LYS A 599 -28.79 -26.90 36.61
N ALA A 600 -29.69 -26.04 37.05
CA ALA A 600 -30.37 -26.19 38.32
C ALA A 600 -31.85 -25.78 38.23
N GLU A 601 -32.77 -26.69 38.53
CA GLU A 601 -34.22 -26.45 38.52
C GLU A 601 -34.71 -26.18 39.95
N LEU A 602 -35.44 -25.08 40.17
CA LEU A 602 -35.96 -24.72 41.49
C LEU A 602 -37.10 -25.66 41.90
N ILE A 603 -36.99 -26.32 43.06
CA ILE A 603 -37.93 -27.34 43.57
C ILE A 603 -39.07 -26.72 44.38
#